data_AF-A0ABD7NRQ0-F1
#
_entry.id   AF-A0ABD7NRQ0-F1
#
_cell.length_a   1.000
_cell.length_b   1.000
_cell.length_c   1.000
_cell.angle_alpha   90.00
_cell.angle_beta   90.00
_cell.angle_gamma   90.00
#
_symmetry.space_group_name_H-M   'P 1'
#
loop_
_entity.id
_entity.type
_entity.pdbx_description
1 polymer ?
#
loop_
_entity_poly.entity_id
_entity_poly.type
_entity_poly.pdbx_seq_one_letter_code
_entity_poly.pdbx_strand_id
1 'polypeptide(L)' 'MEDETELTEPPFETWFREVVELVKNGGHSMDIVAYKGEWVDDFSEGLTPYSSLMRRISIFNNI' A
#
# COMPACT_ATOMS: atom_id res chain seq x y z
N MET A 1 19.42 2.64 26.26
CA MET A 1 18.19 3.06 25.56
C MET A 1 18.36 2.55 24.16
N GLU A 2 17.80 1.37 23.89
CA GLU A 2 17.72 0.83 22.54
C GLU A 2 16.57 1.59 21.87
N ASP A 3 16.88 2.32 20.82
CA ASP A 3 15.90 2.99 19.95
C ASP A 3 15.25 1.88 19.10
N GLU A 4 14.40 1.09 19.76
CA GLU A 4 13.46 0.20 19.09
C GLU A 4 12.42 1.10 18.45
N THR A 5 12.70 1.53 17.22
CA THR A 5 11.69 2.16 16.37
C THR A 5 10.63 1.12 16.05
N GLU A 6 9.71 0.90 16.98
CA GLU A 6 8.45 0.22 16.70
C GLU A 6 7.86 0.92 15.46
N LEU A 7 7.88 0.22 14.33
CA LEU A 7 7.20 0.64 13.12
C LEU A 7 5.72 0.64 13.45
N THR A 8 5.23 1.77 13.96
CA THR A 8 3.82 1.99 14.24
C THR A 8 3.06 1.98 12.92
N GLU A 9 1.92 1.29 12.88
CA GLU A 9 1.00 1.32 11.73
C GLU A 9 0.76 2.77 11.28
N PRO A 10 1.09 3.14 10.02
CA PRO A 10 0.83 4.48 9.54
C PRO A 10 -0.68 4.70 9.50
N PRO A 11 -1.19 5.93 9.73
CA PRO A 11 -2.60 6.21 9.51
C PRO A 11 -3.02 5.81 8.10
N PHE A 12 -4.19 5.18 7.95
CA PHE A 12 -4.73 4.77 6.65
C PHE A 12 -4.62 5.88 5.59
N GLU A 13 -4.91 7.14 5.95
CA GLU A 13 -4.81 8.27 5.02
C GLU A 13 -3.40 8.49 4.45
N THR A 14 -2.36 8.28 5.27
CA THR A 14 -0.97 8.39 4.84
C THR A 14 -0.63 7.29 3.84
N TRP A 15 -0.92 6.04 4.21
CA TRP A 15 -0.71 4.89 3.32
C TRP A 15 -1.47 5.04 2.01
N PHE A 16 -2.75 5.40 2.11
CA PHE A 16 -3.63 5.59 0.96
C PHE A 16 -3.14 6.71 0.04
N ARG A 17 -2.66 7.83 0.60
CA ARG A 17 -2.08 8.92 -0.20
C ARG A 17 -0.88 8.44 -1.01
N GLU A 18 0.02 7.67 -0.42
CA GLU A 18 1.19 7.12 -1.12
C GLU A 18 0.77 6.18 -2.26
N VAL A 19 -0.17 5.27 -2.01
CA VAL A 19 -0.70 4.38 -3.06
C VAL A 19 -1.35 5.16 -4.20
N VAL A 20 -2.13 6.21 -3.90
CA VAL A 20 -2.74 7.09 -4.91
C VAL A 20 -1.68 7.79 -5.76
N GLU A 21 -0.62 8.32 -5.15
CA GLU A 21 0.47 8.98 -5.87
C GLU A 21 1.20 8.00 -6.79
N LEU A 22 1.47 6.79 -6.32
CA LEU A 22 2.09 5.74 -7.13
C LEU A 22 1.22 5.33 -8.33
N VAL A 23 -0.09 5.19 -8.14
CA VAL A 23 -1.03 4.86 -9.24
C VAL A 23 -1.10 5.98 -10.27
N LYS A 24 -1.19 7.24 -9.82
CA LYS A 24 -1.17 8.42 -10.71
C LYS A 24 0.12 8.51 -11.52
N ASN A 25 1.26 8.28 -10.88
CA ASN A 25 2.57 8.35 -11.54
C ASN A 25 2.84 7.16 -12.46
N GLY A 26 2.30 5.98 -12.14
CA GLY A 26 2.45 4.76 -12.94
C GLY A 26 1.46 4.63 -14.10
N GLY A 27 0.48 5.53 -14.22
CA GLY A 27 -0.56 5.45 -15.25
C GLY A 27 -1.53 4.28 -15.05
N HIS A 28 -1.66 3.79 -13.82
CA HIS A 28 -2.55 2.68 -13.48
C HIS A 28 -3.98 3.19 -13.17
N SER A 29 -4.99 2.31 -13.26
CA SER A 29 -6.37 2.70 -12.91
C SER A 29 -6.51 2.95 -11.42
N MET A 30 -7.24 4.01 -11.05
CA MET A 30 -7.60 4.33 -9.66
C MET A 30 -8.46 3.24 -9.00
N ASP A 31 -9.07 2.35 -9.79
CA ASP A 31 -9.83 1.20 -9.30
C ASP A 31 -8.97 0.23 -8.47
N ILE A 32 -7.65 0.24 -8.68
CA ILE A 32 -6.67 -0.54 -7.90
C ILE A 32 -6.51 -0.01 -6.45
N VAL A 33 -6.91 1.25 -6.21
CA VAL A 33 -6.69 1.97 -4.94
C VAL A 33 -7.88 1.90 -3.99
N ALA A 34 -9.04 1.39 -4.43
CA ALA A 34 -10.28 1.43 -3.67
C ALA A 34 -10.31 0.43 -2.49
N TYR A 35 -9.43 0.55 -1.50
CA TYR A 35 -9.48 -0.33 -0.31
C TYR A 35 -8.99 0.32 0.98
N LYS A 36 -9.90 0.41 1.96
CA LYS A 36 -9.63 0.82 3.35
C LYS A 36 -9.34 -0.35 4.30
N GLY A 37 -9.61 -1.59 3.88
CA GLY A 37 -9.45 -2.80 4.71
C GLY A 37 -8.07 -3.46 4.62
N GLU A 38 -7.58 -3.72 3.42
CA GLU A 38 -6.41 -4.59 3.19
C GLU A 38 -5.05 -3.96 3.48
N TRP A 39 -4.97 -2.64 3.68
CA TRP A 39 -3.68 -1.99 3.95
C TRP A 39 -3.08 -2.43 5.31
N VAL A 40 -3.93 -2.78 6.28
CA VAL A 40 -3.48 -3.29 7.60
C VAL A 40 -2.86 -4.67 7.43
N ASP A 41 -3.46 -5.53 6.60
CA ASP A 41 -2.93 -6.86 6.30
C ASP A 41 -1.59 -6.74 5.56
N ASP A 42 -1.51 -5.87 4.55
CA ASP A 42 -0.28 -5.59 3.83
C ASP A 42 0.84 -5.06 4.75
N PHE A 43 0.51 -4.12 5.66
CA PHE A 43 1.46 -3.62 6.64
C PHE A 43 1.90 -4.70 7.62
N SER A 44 0.97 -5.54 8.08
CA SER A 44 1.25 -6.67 8.99
C SER A 44 2.13 -7.73 8.32
N GLU A 45 2.04 -7.88 7.00
CA GLU A 45 2.94 -8.70 6.19
C GLU A 45 4.31 -8.03 5.92
N GLY A 46 4.52 -6.80 6.42
CA GLY A 46 5.75 -6.03 6.24
C GLY A 46 5.89 -5.42 4.84
N LEU A 47 4.80 -5.32 4.09
CA LEU A 47 4.81 -4.68 2.78
C LEU A 47 4.88 -3.16 2.93
N THR A 48 5.43 -2.51 1.90
CA THR A 48 5.33 -1.06 1.73
C THR A 48 4.15 -0.73 0.81
N PRO A 49 3.69 0.54 0.76
CA PRO A 49 2.66 0.97 -0.19
C PRO A 49 2.99 0.60 -1.64
N TYR A 50 4.26 0.69 -2.01
CA TYR A 50 4.75 0.28 -3.33
C TYR A 50 4.62 -1.23 -3.56
N SER A 51 5.11 -2.05 -2.62
CA SER A 51 5.07 -3.51 -2.76
C SER A 51 3.62 -4.04 -2.76
N SER A 52 2.75 -3.46 -1.92
CA SER A 52 1.31 -3.73 -1.92
C SER A 52 0.68 -3.42 -3.28
N LEU A 53 0.98 -2.24 -3.84
CA LEU A 53 0.50 -1.86 -5.16
C LEU A 53 0.99 -2.83 -6.26
N MET A 54 2.27 -3.20 -6.25
CA MET A 54 2.84 -4.11 -7.26
C MET A 54 2.22 -5.50 -7.19
N ARG A 55 1.99 -6.03 -5.98
CA ARG A 55 1.28 -7.30 -5.78
C ARG A 55 -0.11 -7.25 -6.41
N ARG A 56 -0.83 -6.15 -6.24
CA ARG A 56 -2.17 -5.97 -6.84
C ARG A 56 -2.15 -5.82 -8.34
N ILE A 57 -1.25 -5.02 -8.90
CA ILE A 57 -1.09 -4.91 -10.35
C ILE A 57 -0.86 -6.31 -10.95
N SER A 58 -0.06 -7.14 -10.30
CA SER A 58 0.14 -8.53 -10.72
C SER A 58 -1.12 -9.39 -10.64
N ILE A 59 -2.02 -9.16 -9.67
CA ILE A 59 -3.31 -9.86 -9.57
C ILE A 59 -4.25 -9.41 -10.68
N PHE A 60 -4.42 -8.10 -10.89
CA PHE A 60 -5.32 -7.53 -11.89
C PHE A 60 -4.90 -7.87 -13.33
N ASN A 61 -3.61 -7.98 -13.63
CA ASN A 61 -3.12 -8.32 -14.97
C ASN A 61 -3.20 -9.84 -15.31
N ASN A 62 -3.49 -10.69 -14.32
CA ASN A 62 -3.61 -12.14 -14.51
C ASN A 62 -5.07 -12.61 -14.72
N ILE A 63 -5.99 -11.67 -14.96
CA ILE A 63 -7.42 -11.91 -15.21
C ILE A 63 -7.74 -11.60 -16.68
#